data_AF-A0A0D0MMY1-F1
#
_entry.id   AF-A0A0D0MMY1-F1
#
_cell.length_a   1.000
_cell.length_b   1.000
_cell.length_c   1.000
_cell.angle_alpha   90.00
_cell.angle_beta   90.00
_cell.angle_gamma   90.00
#
_symmetry.space_group_name_H-M   'P 1'
#
loop_
_entity.id
_entity.type
_entity.pdbx_description
1 polymer ?
#
loop_
_entity_poly.entity_id
_entity_poly.type
_entity_poly.pdbx_seq_one_letter_code
_entity_poly.pdbx_strand_id
1 'polypeptide(L)'
;MSSSRDQQRFNEPKVDLSPPDIIGVLDPAPGGEENLLRKDAWLLPLRVEFDLWSDAAQEPGMTDTVRLFWRGAKVDEKFLQGPVQEADLWLRVPVTELDEGVHSLYYQVLPWNGSVPRECVPVNVTIDKTPPILAADSELVFPSEVLPPNKLTAHYLELNNDEVRVDLPAYTIPRPWDRITWYWGTTPGTQDQAGVIELDDRNFSDPVVVTIPGDLIRDRGEGWRYVWYQVQDRAGNLSLRSEPVELDVSATPVPRVLPWPAVEGAVGAGQQQTLDPLVPLNGVVIVQVPPEAVIYPGEKVW
;
A
#
# COMPACT_ATOMS: atom_id res chain seq x y z
N MET A 1 35.90 -37.56 43.57
CA MET A 1 36.08 -36.55 42.51
C MET A 1 34.69 -36.07 42.10
N SER A 2 34.19 -35.00 42.73
CA SER A 2 32.87 -34.45 42.45
C SER A 2 32.93 -32.95 42.72
N SER A 3 33.38 -32.16 41.73
CA SER A 3 33.39 -30.70 41.85
C SER A 3 33.59 -29.99 40.50
N SER A 4 32.83 -30.35 39.47
CA SER A 4 32.92 -29.63 38.17
C SER A 4 31.58 -29.40 37.46
N ARG A 5 30.45 -29.86 38.01
CA ARG A 5 29.11 -29.60 37.44
C ARG A 5 28.33 -28.49 38.15
N ASP A 6 28.69 -28.16 39.39
CA ASP A 6 27.97 -27.13 40.17
C ASP A 6 28.52 -25.70 40.01
N GLN A 7 29.68 -25.51 39.36
CA GLN A 7 30.23 -24.18 39.08
C GLN A 7 29.66 -23.53 37.79
N GLN A 8 28.97 -24.28 36.94
CA GLN A 8 28.39 -23.74 35.69
C GLN A 8 27.01 -23.08 35.88
N ARG A 9 26.35 -23.25 37.03
CA ARG A 9 25.04 -22.62 37.31
C ARG A 9 25.12 -21.18 37.86
N PHE A 10 26.32 -20.66 38.11
CA PHE A 10 26.52 -19.36 38.80
C PHE A 10 26.82 -18.17 37.88
N ASN A 11 26.76 -18.34 36.56
CA ASN A 11 27.14 -17.29 35.60
C ASN A 11 26.09 -17.02 34.51
N GLU A 12 24.84 -17.48 34.69
CA GLU A 12 23.78 -17.07 33.77
C GLU A 12 23.44 -15.59 34.00
N PRO A 13 23.39 -14.78 32.94
CA PRO A 13 23.03 -13.38 33.06
C PRO A 13 21.60 -13.23 33.61
N LYS A 14 21.39 -12.21 34.42
CA LYS A 14 20.08 -11.84 34.96
C LYS A 14 19.31 -11.06 33.88
N VAL A 15 18.14 -11.56 33.46
CA VAL A 15 17.28 -10.86 32.48
C VAL A 15 16.33 -9.92 33.21
N ASP A 16 16.72 -8.65 33.34
CA ASP A 16 15.94 -7.63 34.05
C ASP A 16 16.18 -6.19 33.57
N LEU A 17 16.83 -6.00 32.42
CA LEU A 17 17.00 -4.69 31.79
C LEU A 17 15.79 -4.34 30.91
N SER A 18 15.48 -3.04 30.81
CA SER A 18 14.49 -2.53 29.85
C SER A 18 14.85 -2.92 28.42
N PRO A 19 13.85 -3.13 27.53
CA PRO A 19 14.10 -3.28 26.10
C PRO A 19 14.88 -2.08 25.54
N PRO A 20 15.74 -2.27 24.53
CA PRO A 20 16.42 -1.17 23.87
C PRO A 20 15.44 -0.35 23.01
N ASP A 21 15.73 0.94 22.83
CA ASP A 21 15.07 1.79 21.83
C ASP A 21 15.87 1.77 20.52
N ILE A 22 15.20 1.51 19.40
CA ILE A 22 15.83 1.26 18.11
C ILE A 22 15.52 2.42 17.19
N ILE A 23 16.50 3.30 16.99
CA ILE A 23 16.27 4.54 16.27
C ILE A 23 16.13 4.29 14.77
N GLY A 24 15.05 4.81 14.18
CA GLY A 24 14.79 4.73 12.74
C GLY A 24 13.82 3.63 12.30
N VAL A 25 13.29 2.85 13.25
CA VAL A 25 12.18 1.93 12.97
C VAL A 25 10.87 2.69 12.83
N LEU A 26 9.92 2.11 12.11
CA LEU A 26 8.56 2.63 11.96
C LEU A 26 7.73 2.28 13.20
N ASP A 27 6.74 3.13 13.50
CA ASP A 27 5.79 2.88 14.57
C ASP A 27 5.12 1.51 14.39
N PRO A 28 4.86 0.75 15.46
CA PRO A 28 4.12 -0.52 15.36
C PRO A 28 2.74 -0.30 14.72
N ALA A 29 2.31 -1.21 13.85
CA ALA A 29 0.93 -1.18 13.35
C ALA A 29 0.35 -2.60 13.21
N PRO A 30 -0.99 -2.76 13.33
CA PRO A 30 -1.66 -4.06 13.28
C PRO A 30 -1.26 -4.90 12.08
N GLY A 31 -0.93 -6.18 12.30
CA GLY A 31 -0.56 -7.12 11.23
C GLY A 31 0.78 -6.83 10.53
N GLY A 32 1.50 -5.77 10.90
CA GLY A 32 2.79 -5.44 10.30
C GLY A 32 3.98 -5.97 11.07
N GLU A 33 5.17 -5.71 10.53
CA GLU A 33 6.43 -6.23 11.03
C GLU A 33 6.91 -5.50 12.30
N GLU A 34 7.56 -6.26 13.20
CA GLU A 34 8.13 -5.73 14.43
C GLU A 34 9.39 -4.91 14.15
N ASN A 35 9.47 -3.70 14.72
CA ASN A 35 10.66 -2.84 14.61
C ASN A 35 11.18 -2.73 13.18
N LEU A 36 10.26 -2.53 12.22
CA LEU A 36 10.58 -2.43 10.80
C LEU A 36 11.42 -1.19 10.53
N LEU A 37 12.63 -1.38 10.03
CA LEU A 37 13.52 -0.28 9.71
C LEU A 37 13.03 0.48 8.47
N ARG A 38 12.93 1.80 8.56
CA ARG A 38 12.56 2.65 7.43
C ARG A 38 13.57 2.47 6.29
N LYS A 39 13.08 2.60 5.05
CA LYS A 39 13.91 2.64 3.85
C LYS A 39 15.13 3.53 4.01
N ASP A 40 16.26 3.01 3.56
CA ASP A 40 17.58 3.64 3.55
C ASP A 40 18.20 3.88 4.94
N ALA A 41 17.48 3.66 6.05
CA ALA A 41 18.07 3.78 7.38
C ALA A 41 19.16 2.73 7.64
N TRP A 42 19.13 1.59 6.94
CA TRP A 42 20.19 0.58 6.93
C TRP A 42 21.49 1.04 6.24
N LEU A 43 21.52 2.20 5.55
CA LEU A 43 22.74 2.75 4.97
C LEU A 43 23.64 3.44 6.02
N LEU A 44 23.12 3.64 7.23
CA LEU A 44 23.83 4.20 8.36
C LEU A 44 23.91 3.16 9.49
N PRO A 45 24.96 3.21 10.35
CA PRO A 45 25.00 2.35 11.52
C PRO A 45 23.74 2.57 12.38
N LEU A 46 23.05 1.47 12.71
CA LEU A 46 21.78 1.51 13.45
C LEU A 46 22.07 1.92 14.89
N ARG A 47 21.57 3.09 15.29
CA ARG A 47 21.71 3.58 16.66
C ARG A 47 20.68 2.89 17.56
N VAL A 48 21.18 2.32 18.65
CA VAL A 48 20.38 1.65 19.68
C VAL A 48 20.62 2.38 20.98
N GLU A 49 19.54 2.83 21.63
CA GLU A 49 19.57 3.55 22.91
C GLU A 49 19.06 2.66 24.04
N PHE A 50 19.47 2.97 25.26
CA PHE A 50 19.15 2.18 26.44
C PHE A 50 18.72 3.09 27.59
N ASP A 51 17.84 2.58 28.44
CA ASP A 51 17.51 3.22 29.72
C ASP A 51 18.67 3.08 30.71
N LEU A 52 18.84 4.09 31.57
CA LEU A 52 19.75 3.99 32.70
C LEU A 52 19.25 2.93 33.69
N TRP A 53 20.11 1.98 34.06
CA TRP A 53 19.77 0.94 35.03
C TRP A 53 20.00 1.39 36.48
N SER A 54 19.31 0.74 37.41
CA SER A 54 19.20 1.15 38.82
C SER A 54 20.50 1.18 39.63
N ASP A 55 21.52 0.41 39.24
CA ASP A 55 22.81 0.28 39.93
C ASP A 55 24.01 0.70 39.09
N ALA A 56 23.79 1.61 38.12
CA ALA A 56 24.84 2.17 37.28
C ALA A 56 25.96 2.82 38.09
N ALA A 57 27.18 2.78 37.56
CA ALA A 57 28.38 3.37 38.15
C ALA A 57 28.14 4.86 38.49
N GLN A 58 28.29 5.21 39.77
CA GLN A 58 27.98 6.57 40.27
C GLN A 58 29.22 7.42 40.49
N GLU A 59 30.40 6.80 40.65
CA GLU A 59 31.63 7.49 41.04
C GLU A 59 32.74 7.32 40.00
N PRO A 60 33.62 8.32 39.84
CA PRO A 60 34.83 8.19 39.04
C PRO A 60 35.67 6.98 39.46
N GLY A 61 36.09 6.18 38.47
CA GLY A 61 36.84 4.93 38.71
C GLY A 61 35.97 3.68 38.78
N MET A 62 34.64 3.82 38.91
CA MET A 62 33.69 2.73 38.63
C MET A 62 33.39 2.72 37.13
N THR A 63 33.42 1.55 36.49
CA THR A 63 33.17 1.43 35.04
C THR A 63 32.22 0.27 34.77
N ASP A 64 31.03 0.58 34.28
CA ASP A 64 30.15 -0.42 33.67
C ASP A 64 30.58 -0.68 32.22
N THR A 65 30.37 -1.91 31.73
CA THR A 65 30.58 -2.22 30.32
C THR A 65 29.25 -2.63 29.68
N VAL A 66 28.84 -1.90 28.65
CA VAL A 66 27.64 -2.23 27.86
C VAL A 66 28.08 -2.90 26.57
N ARG A 67 27.48 -4.04 26.24
CA ARG A 67 27.73 -4.82 25.03
C ARG A 67 26.44 -4.96 24.23
N LEU A 68 26.51 -4.66 22.94
CA LEU A 68 25.40 -4.86 22.01
C LEU A 68 25.60 -6.16 21.24
N PHE A 69 24.55 -6.97 21.17
CA PHE A 69 24.54 -8.23 20.45
C PHE A 69 23.54 -8.19 19.30
N TRP A 70 23.98 -8.63 18.13
CA TRP A 70 23.18 -8.79 16.92
C TRP A 70 23.30 -10.22 16.43
N ARG A 71 22.17 -10.92 16.25
CA ARG A 71 22.14 -12.35 15.90
C ARG A 71 23.01 -13.22 16.83
N GLY A 72 23.12 -12.82 18.10
CA GLY A 72 23.94 -13.49 19.11
C GLY A 72 25.45 -13.17 19.08
N ALA A 73 25.94 -12.39 18.12
CA ALA A 73 27.33 -11.94 18.06
C ALA A 73 27.46 -10.53 18.68
N LYS A 74 28.52 -10.28 19.45
CA LYS A 74 28.82 -8.94 19.97
C LYS A 74 29.27 -8.04 18.81
N VAL A 75 28.52 -6.98 18.56
CA VAL A 75 28.78 -6.03 17.46
C VAL A 75 29.35 -4.69 17.92
N ASP A 76 29.10 -4.32 19.17
CA ASP A 76 29.62 -3.07 19.75
C ASP A 76 29.77 -3.18 21.27
N GLU A 77 30.62 -2.33 21.84
CA GLU A 77 30.91 -2.30 23.28
C GLU A 77 31.35 -0.89 23.71
N LYS A 78 30.85 -0.45 24.86
CA LYS A 78 31.24 0.83 25.47
C LYS A 78 31.51 0.66 26.95
N PHE A 79 32.57 1.32 27.41
CA PHE A 79 32.95 1.44 28.81
C PHE A 79 32.41 2.76 29.35
N LEU A 80 31.53 2.70 30.33
CA LEU A 80 30.83 3.85 30.91
C LEU A 80 31.37 4.11 32.30
N GLN A 81 32.11 5.21 32.44
CA GLN A 81 32.63 5.63 33.74
C GLN A 81 31.56 6.34 34.57
N GLY A 82 31.61 6.12 35.89
CA GLY A 82 30.75 6.84 36.82
C GLY A 82 31.11 8.32 36.93
N PRO A 83 30.12 9.22 37.10
CA PRO A 83 28.69 8.96 36.99
C PRO A 83 28.26 8.74 35.53
N VAL A 84 27.59 7.61 35.25
CA VAL A 84 27.09 7.29 33.90
C VAL A 84 26.11 8.37 33.45
N GLN A 85 26.34 8.95 32.27
CA GLN A 85 25.51 9.99 31.69
C GLN A 85 24.52 9.37 30.69
N GLU A 86 23.27 9.82 30.70
CA GLU A 86 22.24 9.38 29.73
C GLU A 86 22.67 9.64 28.27
N ALA A 87 23.43 10.71 28.03
CA ALA A 87 23.95 11.05 26.71
C ALA A 87 24.89 9.98 26.11
N ASP A 88 25.44 9.10 26.94
CA ASP A 88 26.35 8.02 26.55
C ASP A 88 25.65 6.66 26.38
N LEU A 89 24.35 6.56 26.69
CA LEU A 89 23.57 5.31 26.67
C LEU A 89 23.10 4.92 25.27
N TRP A 90 24.06 4.72 24.38
CA TRP A 90 23.79 4.24 23.03
C TRP A 90 24.98 3.46 22.47
N LEU A 91 24.68 2.47 21.64
CA LEU A 91 25.64 1.70 20.84
C LEU A 91 25.14 1.64 19.39
N ARG A 92 25.93 1.06 18.49
CA ARG A 92 25.57 0.96 17.08
C ARG A 92 25.75 -0.44 16.53
N VAL A 93 24.76 -0.91 15.77
CA VAL A 93 24.96 -2.06 14.88
C VAL A 93 25.62 -1.53 13.59
N PRO A 94 26.79 -2.06 13.17
CA PRO A 94 27.47 -1.58 11.98
C PRO A 94 26.68 -1.93 10.71
N VAL A 95 26.79 -1.10 9.67
CA VAL A 95 26.08 -1.26 8.38
C VAL A 95 26.31 -2.64 7.75
N THR A 96 27.49 -3.23 7.97
CA THR A 96 27.87 -4.56 7.46
C THR A 96 27.04 -5.70 8.04
N GLU A 97 26.27 -5.46 9.11
CA GLU A 97 25.40 -6.45 9.74
C GLU A 97 23.92 -6.27 9.38
N LEU A 98 23.57 -5.12 8.79
CA LEU A 98 22.19 -4.69 8.51
C LEU A 98 21.68 -5.25 7.18
N ASP A 99 21.71 -6.57 7.05
CA ASP A 99 21.21 -7.29 5.87
C ASP A 99 19.69 -7.48 5.90
N GLU A 100 19.11 -7.85 4.75
CA GLU A 100 17.70 -8.24 4.62
C GLU A 100 17.31 -9.29 5.68
N GLY A 101 16.11 -9.17 6.24
CA GLY A 101 15.47 -10.17 7.08
C GLY A 101 15.19 -9.72 8.51
N VAL A 102 14.81 -10.69 9.35
CA VAL A 102 14.51 -10.49 10.76
C VAL A 102 15.71 -10.91 11.60
N HIS A 103 16.19 -10.00 12.45
CA HIS A 103 17.40 -10.18 13.26
C HIS A 103 17.09 -9.99 14.74
N SER A 104 17.74 -10.77 15.60
CA SER A 104 17.63 -10.61 17.05
C SER A 104 18.63 -9.58 17.57
N LEU A 105 18.17 -8.65 18.39
CA LEU A 105 18.94 -7.61 19.07
C LEU A 105 18.73 -7.71 20.58
N TYR A 106 19.82 -7.66 21.34
CA TYR A 106 19.77 -7.47 22.79
C TYR A 106 21.06 -6.80 23.27
N TYR A 107 21.06 -6.30 24.50
CA TYR A 107 22.27 -5.78 25.13
C TYR A 107 22.49 -6.41 26.49
N GLN A 108 23.76 -6.40 26.89
CA GLN A 108 24.25 -6.90 28.17
C GLN A 108 25.01 -5.79 28.89
N VAL A 109 24.79 -5.66 30.18
CA VAL A 109 25.59 -4.83 31.09
C VAL A 109 26.45 -5.73 31.97
N LEU A 110 27.75 -5.45 32.00
CA LEU A 110 28.68 -5.98 32.99
C LEU A 110 28.89 -4.91 34.07
N PRO A 111 28.36 -5.14 35.29
CA PRO A 111 28.42 -4.14 36.33
C PRO A 111 29.84 -3.87 36.84
N TRP A 112 30.12 -2.62 37.17
CA TRP A 112 31.40 -2.14 37.71
C TRP A 112 31.88 -2.89 38.95
N ASN A 113 30.93 -3.43 39.74
CA ASN A 113 31.18 -4.12 41.00
C ASN A 113 31.40 -5.64 40.83
N GLY A 114 31.39 -6.15 39.60
CA GLY A 114 31.57 -7.57 39.31
C GLY A 114 30.38 -8.45 39.71
N SER A 115 29.21 -7.87 39.96
CA SER A 115 27.97 -8.62 40.13
C SER A 115 27.56 -9.34 38.82
N VAL A 116 26.55 -10.20 38.92
CA VAL A 116 26.10 -11.03 37.80
C VAL A 116 25.76 -10.13 36.59
N PRO A 117 26.23 -10.46 35.37
CA PRO A 117 25.87 -9.70 34.17
C PRO A 117 24.36 -9.62 34.00
N ARG A 118 23.88 -8.51 33.44
CA ARG A 118 22.45 -8.24 33.25
C ARG A 118 22.14 -8.12 31.77
N GLU A 119 20.98 -8.59 31.34
CA GLU A 119 20.54 -8.56 29.94
C GLU A 119 19.10 -8.08 29.82
N CYS A 120 18.74 -7.54 28.65
CA CYS A 120 17.34 -7.32 28.29
C CYS A 120 16.76 -8.58 27.63
N VAL A 121 15.43 -8.63 27.53
CA VAL A 121 14.79 -9.63 26.66
C VAL A 121 15.16 -9.31 25.20
N PRO A 122 15.58 -10.29 24.39
CA PRO A 122 15.85 -10.05 22.98
C PRO A 122 14.62 -9.56 22.22
N VAL A 123 14.83 -8.57 21.36
CA VAL A 123 13.81 -8.02 20.46
C VAL A 123 14.16 -8.35 19.01
N ASN A 124 13.15 -8.44 18.16
CA ASN A 124 13.35 -8.60 16.72
C ASN A 124 13.52 -7.23 16.07
N VAL A 125 14.31 -7.18 14.99
CA VAL A 125 14.45 -6.03 14.11
C VAL A 125 14.26 -6.52 12.69
N THR A 126 13.28 -5.97 11.98
CA THR A 126 13.02 -6.33 10.59
C THR A 126 13.65 -5.32 9.65
N ILE A 127 14.42 -5.80 8.67
CA ILE A 127 15.02 -5.01 7.61
C ILE A 127 14.48 -5.54 6.29
N ASP A 128 13.73 -4.73 5.57
CA ASP A 128 13.22 -5.03 4.24
C ASP A 128 13.79 -4.04 3.22
N LYS A 129 14.62 -4.54 2.32
CA LYS A 129 15.30 -3.82 1.23
C LYS A 129 14.71 -4.19 -0.13
N THR A 130 13.74 -5.09 -0.18
CA THR A 130 13.30 -5.73 -1.41
C THR A 130 12.02 -5.05 -1.92
N PRO A 131 12.08 -4.34 -3.06
CA PRO A 131 10.87 -3.75 -3.60
C PRO A 131 9.83 -4.81 -4.00
N PRO A 132 8.53 -4.49 -3.88
CA PRO A 132 7.49 -5.30 -4.46
C PRO A 132 7.70 -5.49 -5.97
N ILE A 133 7.51 -6.71 -6.45
CA ILE A 133 7.60 -7.08 -7.86
C ILE A 133 6.17 -7.25 -8.39
N LEU A 134 5.83 -6.50 -9.43
CA LEU A 134 4.54 -6.61 -10.09
C LEU A 134 4.46 -7.88 -10.95
N ALA A 135 3.25 -8.36 -11.23
CA ALA A 135 3.03 -9.40 -12.23
C ALA A 135 3.57 -8.98 -13.62
N ALA A 136 3.86 -9.98 -14.47
CA ALA A 136 4.33 -9.70 -15.83
C ALA A 136 3.29 -8.93 -16.65
N ASP A 137 2.01 -9.28 -16.47
CA ASP A 137 0.81 -8.58 -16.96
C ASP A 137 0.33 -7.57 -15.92
N SER A 138 1.17 -6.57 -15.64
CA SER A 138 0.89 -5.57 -14.59
C SER A 138 -0.18 -4.54 -14.95
N GLU A 139 -0.79 -4.57 -16.13
CA GLU A 139 -1.85 -3.65 -16.54
C GLU A 139 -3.08 -3.76 -15.62
N LEU A 140 -3.67 -2.63 -15.23
CA LEU A 140 -4.94 -2.63 -14.50
C LEU A 140 -6.02 -3.35 -15.32
N VAL A 141 -6.79 -4.21 -14.66
CA VAL A 141 -7.81 -5.00 -15.35
C VAL A 141 -9.12 -4.24 -15.32
N PHE A 142 -9.46 -3.65 -16.48
CA PHE A 142 -10.72 -2.93 -16.66
C PHE A 142 -11.88 -3.89 -16.98
N PRO A 143 -13.13 -3.50 -16.66
CA PRO A 143 -14.31 -4.25 -17.09
C PRO A 143 -14.36 -4.39 -18.61
N SER A 144 -14.89 -5.51 -19.09
CA SER A 144 -14.96 -5.84 -20.52
C SER A 144 -15.79 -4.86 -21.34
N GLU A 145 -16.65 -4.07 -20.73
CA GLU A 145 -17.43 -3.01 -21.37
C GLU A 145 -16.56 -1.79 -21.70
N VAL A 146 -15.43 -1.64 -21.01
CA VAL A 146 -14.43 -0.58 -21.21
C VAL A 146 -13.24 -1.10 -22.02
N LEU A 147 -12.73 -2.30 -21.71
CA LEU A 147 -11.55 -2.87 -22.35
C LEU A 147 -11.66 -4.40 -22.53
N PRO A 148 -11.79 -4.92 -23.76
CA PRO A 148 -12.03 -4.21 -25.03
C PRO A 148 -13.47 -3.67 -25.11
N PRO A 149 -13.70 -2.41 -25.53
CA PRO A 149 -13.17 -1.90 -26.80
C PRO A 149 -12.17 -0.74 -26.68
N ASN A 150 -11.54 -0.56 -25.52
CA ASN A 150 -10.67 0.59 -25.24
C ASN A 150 -11.48 1.91 -25.28
N LYS A 151 -12.65 1.91 -24.64
CA LYS A 151 -13.54 3.08 -24.65
C LYS A 151 -14.27 3.25 -23.33
N LEU A 152 -14.07 4.41 -22.70
CA LEU A 152 -14.77 4.80 -21.48
C LEU A 152 -15.76 5.92 -21.80
N THR A 153 -17.05 5.65 -21.66
CA THR A 153 -18.11 6.57 -22.10
C THR A 153 -18.92 7.13 -20.94
N ALA A 154 -19.56 8.28 -21.15
CA ALA A 154 -20.56 8.83 -20.22
C ALA A 154 -21.69 7.83 -19.91
N HIS A 155 -22.10 7.04 -20.91
CA HIS A 155 -23.13 6.01 -20.74
C HIS A 155 -22.66 4.87 -19.84
N TYR A 156 -21.39 4.43 -19.96
CA TYR A 156 -20.82 3.47 -19.02
C TYR A 156 -20.88 4.01 -17.59
N LEU A 157 -20.45 5.27 -17.38
CA LEU A 157 -20.48 5.90 -16.06
C LEU A 157 -21.92 5.99 -15.50
N GLU A 158 -22.89 6.40 -16.32
CA GLU A 158 -24.31 6.46 -15.95
C GLU A 158 -24.85 5.11 -15.44
N LEU A 159 -24.45 4.01 -16.07
CA LEU A 159 -24.88 2.66 -15.70
C LEU A 159 -24.10 2.05 -14.52
N ASN A 160 -22.94 2.61 -14.16
CA ASN A 160 -22.02 2.04 -13.19
C ASN A 160 -21.78 2.98 -11.99
N ASN A 161 -22.83 3.64 -11.50
CA ASN A 161 -22.78 4.53 -10.34
C ASN A 161 -21.77 5.68 -10.45
N ASP A 162 -21.51 6.15 -11.67
CA ASP A 162 -20.53 7.19 -11.98
C ASP A 162 -19.10 6.85 -11.53
N GLU A 163 -18.73 5.56 -11.61
CA GLU A 163 -17.39 5.07 -11.30
C GLU A 163 -16.94 3.98 -12.29
N VAL A 164 -15.62 3.76 -12.36
CA VAL A 164 -15.02 2.58 -12.98
C VAL A 164 -14.29 1.81 -11.90
N ARG A 165 -14.65 0.54 -11.70
CA ARG A 165 -13.96 -0.36 -10.78
C ARG A 165 -12.99 -1.20 -11.57
N VAL A 166 -11.71 -1.14 -11.23
CA VAL A 166 -10.65 -1.87 -11.94
C VAL A 166 -9.87 -2.73 -10.96
N ASP A 167 -9.58 -3.96 -11.35
CA ASP A 167 -8.84 -4.87 -10.50
C ASP A 167 -7.34 -4.63 -10.66
N LEU A 168 -6.64 -4.57 -9.53
CA LEU A 168 -5.19 -4.49 -9.49
C LEU A 168 -4.60 -5.90 -9.60
N PRO A 169 -3.74 -6.16 -10.60
CA PRO A 169 -3.03 -7.43 -10.70
C PRO A 169 -2.20 -7.74 -9.45
N ALA A 170 -1.99 -9.03 -9.18
CA ALA A 170 -1.19 -9.45 -8.05
C ALA A 170 0.26 -8.91 -8.12
N TYR A 171 0.85 -8.69 -6.96
CA TYR A 171 2.26 -8.39 -6.79
C TYR A 171 2.85 -9.26 -5.68
N THR A 172 4.17 -9.31 -5.55
CA THR A 172 4.82 -10.22 -4.60
C THR A 172 4.57 -9.81 -3.16
N ILE A 173 4.07 -10.78 -2.38
CA ILE A 173 3.88 -10.72 -0.92
C ILE A 173 3.19 -9.41 -0.49
N PRO A 174 1.91 -9.20 -0.85
CA PRO A 174 1.13 -8.12 -0.28
C PRO A 174 1.17 -8.19 1.23
N ARG A 175 1.40 -7.05 1.89
CA ARG A 175 1.40 -6.93 3.34
C ARG A 175 0.47 -5.79 3.78
N PRO A 176 -0.02 -5.84 5.03
CA PRO A 176 -0.68 -4.69 5.63
C PRO A 176 0.20 -3.45 5.51
N TRP A 177 -0.43 -2.31 5.23
CA TRP A 177 0.21 -1.00 5.10
C TRP A 177 1.07 -0.80 3.85
N ASP A 178 1.01 -1.71 2.87
CA ASP A 178 1.46 -1.38 1.52
C ASP A 178 0.59 -0.27 0.93
N ARG A 179 1.22 0.61 0.15
CA ARG A 179 0.59 1.79 -0.45
C ARG A 179 0.64 1.72 -1.96
N ILE A 180 -0.52 1.58 -2.59
CA ILE A 180 -0.71 1.62 -4.03
C ILE A 180 -1.00 3.05 -4.44
N THR A 181 -0.17 3.62 -5.31
CA THR A 181 -0.41 4.93 -5.93
C THR A 181 -0.69 4.74 -7.40
N TRP A 182 -1.78 5.33 -7.90
CA TRP A 182 -2.15 5.25 -9.31
C TRP A 182 -2.26 6.64 -9.94
N TYR A 183 -1.98 6.68 -11.23
CA TYR A 183 -1.76 7.88 -12.02
C TYR A 183 -2.67 7.86 -13.24
N TRP A 184 -3.15 9.04 -13.63
CA TRP A 184 -4.07 9.19 -14.76
C TRP A 184 -3.75 10.48 -15.53
N GLY A 185 -3.51 10.38 -16.83
CA GLY A 185 -3.19 11.56 -17.63
C GLY A 185 -3.10 11.29 -19.13
N THR A 186 -2.56 12.26 -19.86
CA THR A 186 -2.56 12.27 -21.35
C THR A 186 -1.33 11.62 -21.97
N THR A 187 -0.41 11.09 -21.17
CA THR A 187 0.80 10.41 -21.67
C THR A 187 1.05 9.12 -20.89
N PRO A 188 1.69 8.10 -21.51
CA PRO A 188 2.03 6.83 -20.85
C PRO A 188 2.96 6.97 -19.64
N GLY A 189 3.59 8.13 -19.44
CA GLY A 189 4.50 8.43 -18.33
C GLY A 189 4.00 9.50 -17.37
N THR A 190 2.70 9.84 -17.44
CA THR A 190 2.07 10.87 -16.62
C THR A 190 2.43 10.71 -15.14
N GLN A 191 2.83 11.80 -14.48
CA GLN A 191 3.05 11.84 -13.04
C GLN A 191 1.85 12.44 -12.30
N ASP A 192 0.73 12.61 -13.00
CA ASP A 192 -0.50 13.14 -12.44
C ASP A 192 -1.12 12.08 -11.53
N GLN A 193 -0.78 12.14 -10.24
CA GLN A 193 -1.35 11.27 -9.23
C GLN A 193 -2.86 11.46 -9.20
N ALA A 194 -3.59 10.36 -9.28
CA ALA A 194 -5.04 10.35 -9.32
C ALA A 194 -5.62 9.76 -8.03
N GLY A 195 -4.93 8.82 -7.39
CA GLY A 195 -5.33 8.34 -6.07
C GLY A 195 -4.31 7.43 -5.40
N VAL A 196 -4.66 7.05 -4.18
CA VAL A 196 -3.84 6.23 -3.29
C VAL A 196 -4.75 5.25 -2.56
N ILE A 197 -4.33 4.00 -2.47
CA ILE A 197 -4.94 2.97 -1.64
C ILE A 197 -3.87 2.51 -0.65
N GLU A 198 -4.20 2.47 0.63
CA GLU A 198 -3.36 1.90 1.67
C GLU A 198 -4.04 0.62 2.18
N LEU A 199 -3.29 -0.48 2.16
CA LEU A 199 -3.79 -1.75 2.66
C LEU A 199 -3.79 -1.76 4.19
N ASP A 200 -4.66 -2.57 4.78
CA ASP A 200 -4.74 -2.79 6.22
C ASP A 200 -4.61 -4.28 6.55
N ASP A 201 -4.69 -4.61 7.83
CA ASP A 201 -4.58 -5.98 8.35
C ASP A 201 -5.75 -6.91 7.97
N ARG A 202 -6.74 -6.40 7.24
CA ARG A 202 -7.96 -7.13 6.86
C ARG A 202 -8.12 -7.27 5.35
N ASN A 203 -7.64 -6.30 4.57
CA ASN A 203 -7.85 -6.25 3.12
C ASN A 203 -6.62 -6.66 2.27
N PHE A 204 -5.44 -6.83 2.89
CA PHE A 204 -4.20 -7.06 2.15
C PHE A 204 -4.17 -8.38 1.36
N SER A 205 -5.01 -9.35 1.74
CA SER A 205 -5.15 -10.64 1.05
C SER A 205 -6.26 -10.67 -0.01
N ASP A 206 -7.12 -9.66 -0.03
CA ASP A 206 -8.23 -9.58 -0.96
C ASP A 206 -7.78 -8.97 -2.30
N PRO A 207 -8.44 -9.26 -3.42
CA PRO A 207 -8.22 -8.53 -4.66
C PRO A 207 -8.41 -7.03 -4.43
N VAL A 208 -7.37 -6.25 -4.73
CA VAL A 208 -7.40 -4.80 -4.56
C VAL A 208 -8.14 -4.19 -5.74
N VAL A 209 -9.20 -3.44 -5.47
CA VAL A 209 -9.99 -2.74 -6.49
C VAL A 209 -9.68 -1.26 -6.44
N VAL A 210 -9.19 -0.71 -7.55
CA VAL A 210 -9.08 0.74 -7.72
C VAL A 210 -10.43 1.26 -8.23
N THR A 211 -11.01 2.19 -7.47
CA THR A 211 -12.24 2.89 -7.88
C THR A 211 -11.84 4.22 -8.50
N ILE A 212 -12.14 4.40 -9.79
CA ILE A 212 -11.87 5.61 -10.56
C ILE A 212 -13.17 6.42 -10.65
N PRO A 213 -13.27 7.54 -9.93
CA PRO A 213 -14.49 8.36 -9.92
C PRO A 213 -14.76 9.04 -11.26
N GLY A 214 -16.04 9.13 -11.65
CA GLY A 214 -16.47 9.76 -12.89
C GLY A 214 -16.18 11.26 -12.95
N ASP A 215 -16.23 11.96 -11.82
CA ASP A 215 -15.82 13.37 -11.71
C ASP A 215 -14.32 13.54 -12.02
N LEU A 216 -13.46 12.70 -11.47
CA LEU A 216 -12.03 12.69 -11.81
C LEU A 216 -11.83 12.46 -13.31
N ILE A 217 -12.55 11.51 -13.92
CA ILE A 217 -12.43 11.23 -15.35
C ILE A 217 -12.81 12.46 -16.18
N ARG A 218 -13.92 13.14 -15.84
CA ARG A 218 -14.37 14.36 -16.52
C ARG A 218 -13.41 15.53 -16.31
N ASP A 219 -12.90 15.72 -15.10
CA ASP A 219 -11.93 16.77 -14.77
C ASP A 219 -10.60 16.59 -15.51
N ARG A 220 -10.20 15.33 -15.74
CA ARG A 220 -9.02 14.99 -16.53
C ARG A 220 -9.27 15.08 -18.04
N GLY A 221 -10.50 15.34 -18.47
CA GLY A 221 -10.92 15.60 -19.84
C GLY A 221 -11.02 14.37 -20.76
N GLU A 222 -11.42 14.63 -22.00
CA GLU A 222 -11.68 13.60 -23.02
C GLU A 222 -10.48 13.26 -23.92
N GLY A 223 -10.64 12.20 -24.72
CA GLY A 223 -9.64 11.64 -25.62
C GLY A 223 -8.75 10.58 -24.95
N TRP A 224 -7.62 10.28 -25.59
CA TRP A 224 -6.68 9.27 -25.09
C TRP A 224 -6.16 9.59 -23.69
N ARG A 225 -6.30 8.62 -22.78
CA ARG A 225 -5.79 8.65 -21.41
C ARG A 225 -5.00 7.39 -21.11
N TYR A 226 -4.05 7.53 -20.21
CA TYR A 226 -3.17 6.46 -19.75
C TYR A 226 -3.27 6.33 -18.24
N VAL A 227 -3.36 5.08 -17.78
CA VAL A 227 -3.50 4.73 -16.36
C VAL A 227 -2.43 3.72 -15.99
N TRP A 228 -1.70 3.97 -14.91
CA TRP A 228 -0.70 3.05 -14.39
C TRP A 228 -0.58 3.21 -12.87
N TYR A 229 0.07 2.25 -12.20
CA TYR A 229 0.27 2.29 -10.75
C TYR A 229 1.67 1.88 -10.32
N GLN A 230 1.98 2.16 -9.05
CA GLN A 230 3.13 1.68 -8.32
C GLN A 230 2.70 1.21 -6.93
N VAL A 231 3.42 0.21 -6.42
CA VAL A 231 3.26 -0.29 -5.07
C VAL A 231 4.47 0.12 -4.25
N GLN A 232 4.22 0.64 -3.06
CA GLN A 232 5.23 0.91 -2.05
C GLN A 232 4.98 -0.04 -0.88
N ASP A 233 5.99 -0.82 -0.48
CA ASP A 233 5.87 -1.59 0.76
C ASP A 233 5.90 -0.66 1.99
N ARG A 234 5.58 -1.20 3.16
CA ARG A 234 5.61 -0.45 4.41
C ARG A 234 6.99 0.13 4.74
N ALA A 235 8.09 -0.58 4.42
CA ALA A 235 9.45 -0.08 4.65
C ALA A 235 9.75 1.16 3.81
N GLY A 236 9.09 1.30 2.65
CA GLY A 236 9.19 2.41 1.71
C GLY A 236 9.82 2.04 0.36
N ASN A 237 10.09 0.76 0.10
CA ASN A 237 10.61 0.30 -1.18
C ASN A 237 9.52 0.38 -2.25
N LEU A 238 9.88 0.98 -3.40
CA LEU A 238 8.96 1.24 -4.50
C LEU A 238 9.16 0.21 -5.60
N SER A 239 8.07 -0.37 -6.07
CA SER A 239 8.05 -1.21 -7.26
C SER A 239 8.47 -0.43 -8.51
N LEU A 240 8.82 -1.16 -9.57
CA LEU A 240 8.70 -0.61 -10.92
C LEU A 240 7.25 -0.19 -11.18
N ARG A 241 7.05 0.79 -12.05
CA ARG A 241 5.69 1.14 -12.49
C ARG A 241 5.07 0.00 -13.31
N SER A 242 3.76 -0.13 -13.23
CA SER A 242 3.01 -1.04 -14.09
C SER A 242 3.09 -0.62 -15.56
N GLU A 243 2.77 -1.56 -16.44
CA GLU A 243 2.44 -1.22 -17.82
C GLU A 243 1.18 -0.33 -17.85
N PRO A 244 1.16 0.70 -18.73
CA PRO A 244 0.05 1.63 -18.80
C PRO A 244 -1.11 1.07 -19.62
N VAL A 245 -2.32 1.19 -19.08
CA VAL A 245 -3.55 0.96 -19.86
C VAL A 245 -3.90 2.23 -20.62
N GLU A 246 -4.15 2.08 -21.92
CA GLU A 246 -4.65 3.14 -22.79
C GLU A 246 -6.19 3.09 -22.86
N LEU A 247 -6.84 4.27 -22.79
CA LEU A 247 -8.29 4.45 -22.82
C LEU A 247 -8.70 5.60 -23.75
N ASP A 248 -9.63 5.39 -24.68
CA ASP A 248 -10.35 6.47 -25.36
C ASP A 248 -11.52 6.97 -24.50
N VAL A 249 -11.39 8.16 -23.92
CA VAL A 249 -12.35 8.69 -22.95
C VAL A 249 -13.32 9.67 -23.63
N SER A 250 -14.62 9.39 -23.51
CA SER A 250 -15.72 10.27 -23.92
C SER A 250 -16.75 10.31 -22.79
N ALA A 251 -16.35 10.92 -21.67
CA ALA A 251 -17.08 10.89 -20.40
C ALA A 251 -18.06 12.05 -20.21
N THR A 252 -18.08 13.04 -21.11
CA THR A 252 -19.07 14.14 -21.06
C THR A 252 -20.44 13.62 -21.50
N PRO A 253 -21.49 13.74 -20.67
CA PRO A 253 -22.84 13.38 -21.09
C PRO A 253 -23.26 14.23 -22.29
N VAL A 254 -23.58 13.56 -23.40
CA VAL A 254 -24.22 14.22 -24.55
C VAL A 254 -25.73 14.17 -24.29
N PRO A 255 -26.45 15.32 -24.28
CA PRO A 255 -27.89 15.32 -24.10
C PRO A 255 -28.56 14.37 -25.09
N ARG A 256 -29.36 13.43 -24.57
CA ARG A 256 -30.11 12.52 -25.44
C ARG A 256 -31.28 13.26 -26.08
N VAL A 257 -31.36 13.15 -27.39
CA VAL A 257 -32.54 13.55 -28.15
C VAL A 257 -33.42 12.32 -28.28
N LEU A 258 -34.59 12.34 -27.63
CA LEU A 258 -35.60 11.30 -27.69
C LEU A 258 -36.93 11.92 -28.17
N PRO A 259 -37.08 12.16 -29.48
CA PRO A 259 -38.32 12.70 -30.02
C PRO A 259 -39.42 11.64 -30.01
N TRP A 260 -40.66 12.11 -30.04
CA TRP A 260 -41.82 11.22 -30.08
C TRP A 260 -41.81 10.36 -31.34
N PRO A 261 -42.13 9.05 -31.24
CA PRO A 261 -42.30 8.21 -32.42
C PRO A 261 -43.49 8.69 -33.26
N ALA A 262 -43.42 8.48 -34.57
CA ALA A 262 -44.49 8.82 -35.50
C ALA A 262 -45.28 7.56 -35.88
N VAL A 263 -46.61 7.66 -35.93
CA VAL A 263 -47.48 6.58 -36.41
C VAL A 263 -47.87 6.85 -37.86
N GLU A 264 -47.53 5.93 -38.76
CA GLU A 264 -47.84 6.08 -40.18
C GLU A 264 -49.36 6.15 -40.41
N GLY A 265 -49.81 7.20 -41.11
CA GLY A 265 -51.23 7.45 -41.37
C GLY A 265 -52.01 8.11 -40.23
N ALA A 266 -51.37 8.42 -39.10
CA ALA A 266 -52.00 9.18 -38.02
C ALA A 266 -51.99 10.70 -38.27
N VAL A 267 -52.97 11.39 -37.71
CA VAL A 267 -53.06 12.85 -37.69
C VAL A 267 -52.60 13.37 -36.32
N GLY A 268 -51.76 14.40 -36.31
CA GLY A 268 -51.16 14.96 -35.09
C GLY A 268 -49.65 14.73 -35.04
N ALA A 269 -49.02 15.15 -33.95
CA ALA A 269 -47.57 15.00 -33.72
C ALA A 269 -47.27 14.99 -32.22
N GLY A 270 -46.08 14.51 -31.86
CA GLY A 270 -45.66 14.50 -30.46
C GLY A 270 -46.47 13.49 -29.63
N GLN A 271 -46.90 13.94 -28.45
CA GLN A 271 -47.67 13.13 -27.50
C GLN A 271 -49.08 12.77 -27.97
N GLN A 272 -49.66 13.53 -28.90
CA GLN A 272 -51.03 13.32 -29.38
C GLN A 272 -51.05 13.05 -30.88
N GLN A 273 -51.31 11.79 -31.23
CA GLN A 273 -51.49 11.32 -32.59
C GLN A 273 -52.76 10.47 -32.63
N THR A 274 -53.58 10.66 -33.66
CA THR A 274 -54.85 9.96 -33.85
C THR A 274 -54.80 9.19 -35.16
N LEU A 275 -54.85 7.87 -35.07
CA LEU A 275 -54.94 6.99 -36.23
C LEU A 275 -56.39 6.61 -36.47
N ASP A 276 -56.88 6.79 -37.71
CA ASP A 276 -58.16 6.21 -38.11
C ASP A 276 -57.97 4.69 -38.27
N PRO A 277 -58.73 3.85 -37.53
CA PRO A 277 -58.58 2.41 -37.56
C PRO A 277 -58.85 1.77 -38.93
N LEU A 278 -59.43 2.50 -39.89
CA LEU A 278 -59.65 2.04 -41.26
C LEU A 278 -58.46 2.29 -42.20
N VAL A 279 -57.45 3.05 -41.77
CA VAL A 279 -56.27 3.42 -42.58
C VAL A 279 -55.22 2.29 -42.69
N PRO A 280 -54.90 1.52 -41.64
CA PRO A 280 -53.94 0.42 -41.73
C PRO A 280 -54.39 -0.70 -42.67
N LEU A 281 -53.67 -0.90 -43.78
CA LEU A 281 -53.89 -2.05 -44.67
C LEU A 281 -53.51 -3.34 -43.93
N ASN A 282 -54.45 -4.29 -43.84
CA ASN A 282 -54.30 -5.58 -43.16
C ASN A 282 -54.07 -5.51 -41.64
N GLY A 283 -54.42 -4.40 -40.98
CA GLY A 283 -54.36 -4.28 -39.51
C GLY A 283 -52.95 -4.11 -38.94
N VAL A 284 -51.95 -3.80 -39.77
CA VAL A 284 -50.58 -3.52 -39.33
C VAL A 284 -50.38 -2.01 -39.15
N VAL A 285 -50.04 -1.58 -37.94
CA VAL A 285 -49.67 -0.19 -37.64
C VAL A 285 -48.14 -0.07 -37.66
N ILE A 286 -47.62 0.83 -38.49
CA ILE A 286 -46.18 1.11 -38.55
C ILE A 286 -45.88 2.28 -37.61
N VAL A 287 -45.00 2.02 -36.64
CA VAL A 287 -44.45 3.03 -35.73
C VAL A 287 -43.03 3.32 -36.16
N GLN A 288 -42.75 4.58 -36.48
CA GLN A 288 -41.46 5.06 -36.94
C GLN A 288 -40.75 5.76 -35.78
N VAL A 289 -39.58 5.22 -35.41
CA VAL A 289 -38.65 5.90 -34.51
C VAL A 289 -37.91 6.96 -35.33
N PRO A 290 -37.91 8.24 -34.94
CA PRO A 290 -37.26 9.27 -35.73
C PRO A 290 -35.74 9.00 -35.83
N PRO A 291 -35.11 9.25 -36.99
CA PRO A 291 -33.69 8.97 -37.19
C PRO A 291 -32.76 9.79 -36.27
N GLU A 292 -33.24 10.91 -35.75
CA GLU A 292 -32.56 11.74 -34.75
C GLU A 292 -32.64 11.20 -33.31
N ALA A 293 -33.41 10.13 -33.07
CA ALA A 293 -33.48 9.50 -31.75
C ALA A 293 -32.16 8.83 -31.38
N VAL A 294 -31.57 9.22 -30.25
CA VAL A 294 -30.34 8.62 -29.73
C VAL A 294 -30.70 7.38 -28.92
N ILE A 295 -30.57 6.21 -29.56
CA ILE A 295 -30.78 4.89 -28.96
C ILE A 295 -29.42 4.19 -28.81
N TYR A 296 -29.06 3.80 -27.59
CA TYR A 296 -27.77 3.15 -27.34
C TYR A 296 -27.80 1.66 -27.69
N PRO A 297 -26.63 1.05 -27.96
CA PRO A 297 -26.53 -0.40 -28.19
C PRO A 297 -27.19 -1.19 -27.04
N GLY A 298 -28.06 -2.13 -27.39
CA GLY A 298 -28.76 -2.99 -26.41
C GLY A 298 -30.08 -2.43 -25.89
N GLU A 299 -30.37 -1.14 -26.09
CA GLU A 299 -31.68 -0.58 -25.77
C GLU A 299 -32.75 -1.06 -26.75
N LYS A 300 -33.97 -1.22 -26.24
CA LYS A 300 -35.16 -1.55 -27.04
C LYS A 300 -36.15 -0.40 -26.94
N VAL A 301 -36.69 0.00 -28.09
CA VAL A 301 -37.84 0.89 -28.15
C VAL A 301 -39.09 0.00 -28.08
N TRP A 302 -39.90 0.21 -27.06
CA TRP A 302 -41.15 -0.52 -26.82
C TRP A 302 -42.35 0.31 -27.25
#